data_AF-A0A7L5T5Q2-F1
#
_entry.id   AF-A0A7L5T5Q2-F1
#
_cell.length_a   1.000
_cell.length_b   1.000
_cell.length_c   1.000
_cell.angle_alpha   90.00
_cell.angle_beta   90.00
_cell.angle_gamma   90.00
#
_symmetry.space_group_name_H-M   'P 1'
#
loop_
_entity.id
_entity.type
_entity.pdbx_description
1 polymer ?
#
loop_
_entity_poly.entity_id
_entity_poly.type
_entity_poly.pdbx_seq_one_letter_code
_entity_poly.pdbx_strand_id
1 'polypeptide(L)'
;MAVGGETRPDGTSAAVRWDTPDAPKRLADEGFGGQALDINARGWITGTVRATADTIATNLPAVWDPRDGLHRLDTMLDLPEGSTVQSVDAINDHNQLLLRISDTAAHRTTALVVQLV
;
A
#
# COMPACT_ATOMS: atom_id res chain seq x y z
N MET A 1 12.07 -3.19 -13.45
CA MET A 1 10.70 -3.13 -12.91
C MET A 1 10.56 -1.82 -12.15
N ALA A 2 9.45 -1.12 -12.31
CA ALA A 2 9.14 0.12 -11.59
C ALA A 2 7.67 0.13 -11.19
N VAL A 3 7.32 0.96 -10.21
CA VAL A 3 5.95 1.14 -9.72
C VAL A 3 5.61 2.61 -9.52
N GLY A 4 4.32 2.94 -9.45
CA GLY A 4 3.87 4.32 -9.33
C GLY A 4 2.36 4.49 -9.46
N GLY A 5 1.96 5.67 -9.93
CA GLY A 5 0.57 6.05 -10.17
C GLY A 5 0.30 6.44 -11.63
N GLU A 6 -0.87 6.09 -12.14
CA GLU A 6 -1.41 6.56 -13.43
C GLU A 6 -2.67 7.39 -13.17
N THR A 7 -2.71 8.64 -13.63
CA THR A 7 -3.91 9.47 -13.53
C THR A 7 -5.01 8.94 -14.44
N ARG A 8 -6.18 8.67 -13.85
CA ARG A 8 -7.39 8.22 -14.55
C ARG A 8 -8.17 9.41 -15.11
N PRO A 9 -9.06 9.18 -16.10
CA PRO A 9 -9.91 10.23 -16.66
C PRO A 9 -10.83 10.91 -15.63
N ASP A 10 -11.18 10.23 -14.55
CA ASP A 10 -11.96 10.76 -13.43
C ASP A 10 -11.14 11.61 -12.43
N GLY A 11 -9.84 11.79 -12.69
CA GLY A 11 -8.92 12.53 -11.83
C GLY A 11 -8.35 11.74 -10.65
N THR A 12 -8.78 10.49 -10.43
CA THR A 12 -8.16 9.60 -9.44
C THR A 12 -6.86 9.00 -9.98
N SER A 13 -6.09 8.31 -9.14
CA SER A 13 -4.87 7.60 -9.57
C SER A 13 -5.08 6.10 -9.48
N ALA A 14 -4.54 5.34 -10.43
CA ALA A 14 -4.41 3.88 -10.36
C ALA A 14 -3.00 3.52 -9.90
N ALA A 15 -2.87 2.55 -9.00
CA ALA A 15 -1.58 1.92 -8.75
C ALA A 15 -1.16 1.10 -9.98
N VAL A 16 0.09 1.27 -10.41
CA VAL A 16 0.60 0.67 -11.65
C VAL A 16 2.00 0.09 -11.46
N ARG A 17 2.26 -1.00 -12.17
CA ARG A 17 3.57 -1.65 -12.30
C ARG A 17 4.01 -1.62 -13.76
N TRP A 18 5.31 -1.41 -13.97
CA TRP A 18 5.96 -1.43 -15.27
C TRP A 18 7.04 -2.52 -15.32
N ASP A 19 6.75 -3.56 -16.11
CA ASP A 19 7.66 -4.67 -16.39
C ASP A 19 8.20 -4.53 -17.82
N THR A 20 9.21 -3.69 -18.02
CA THR A 20 9.79 -3.48 -19.36
C THR A 20 10.17 -4.81 -20.03
N PRO A 21 9.84 -5.03 -21.32
CA PRO A 21 9.33 -4.05 -22.29
C PRO A 21 7.80 -3.91 -22.33
N ASP A 22 7.07 -4.56 -21.42
CA ASP A 22 5.61 -4.60 -21.45
C ASP A 22 4.98 -3.25 -21.09
N ALA A 23 3.73 -3.09 -21.54
CA ALA A 23 2.91 -1.94 -21.19
C ALA A 23 2.66 -1.89 -19.66
N PRO A 24 2.44 -0.69 -19.09
CA PRO A 24 2.00 -0.55 -17.71
C PRO A 24 0.82 -1.46 -17.39
N LYS A 25 0.93 -2.21 -16.29
CA LYS A 25 -0.16 -3.03 -15.75
C LYS A 25 -0.74 -2.33 -14.53
N ARG A 26 -2.06 -2.16 -14.51
CA ARG A 26 -2.78 -1.69 -13.32
C ARG A 26 -2.84 -2.80 -12.27
N LEU A 27 -2.53 -2.43 -11.04
CA LEU A 27 -2.68 -3.30 -9.88
C LEU A 27 -4.14 -3.28 -9.41
N ALA A 28 -4.56 -4.34 -8.72
CA ALA A 28 -5.90 -4.43 -8.14
C ALA A 28 -6.13 -3.32 -7.11
N ASP A 29 -7.34 -2.80 -7.05
CA ASP A 29 -7.78 -1.82 -6.05
C ASP A 29 -9.19 -2.16 -5.56
N GLU A 30 -9.72 -1.34 -4.66
CA GLU A 30 -11.09 -1.46 -4.13
C GLU A 30 -12.12 -0.73 -5.04
N GLY A 31 -11.77 -0.48 -6.31
CA GLY A 31 -12.59 0.25 -7.29
C GLY A 31 -12.42 1.77 -7.30
N PHE A 32 -11.68 2.33 -6.34
CA PHE A 32 -11.54 3.79 -6.16
C PHE A 32 -10.13 4.34 -6.45
N GLY A 33 -9.22 3.49 -6.90
CA GLY A 33 -7.85 3.88 -7.18
C GLY A 33 -6.90 3.67 -6.00
N GLY A 34 -5.70 4.21 -6.16
CA GLY A 34 -4.58 4.03 -5.25
C GLY A 34 -3.27 4.50 -5.88
N GLN A 35 -2.18 4.20 -5.19
CA GLN A 35 -0.84 4.52 -5.64
C GLN A 35 0.12 3.44 -5.18
N ALA A 36 0.98 2.95 -6.07
CA ALA A 36 2.13 2.15 -5.68
C ALA A 36 3.32 3.07 -5.40
N LEU A 37 4.07 2.77 -4.35
CA LEU A 37 5.14 3.64 -3.82
C LEU A 37 6.51 2.98 -3.89
N ASP A 38 6.60 1.69 -3.60
CA ASP A 38 7.87 0.97 -3.58
C ASP A 38 7.69 -0.50 -3.99
N ILE A 39 8.78 -1.14 -4.42
CA ILE A 39 8.81 -2.54 -4.84
C ILE A 39 10.15 -3.18 -4.49
N ASN A 40 10.12 -4.38 -3.91
CA ASN A 40 11.34 -5.13 -3.59
C ASN A 40 11.75 -6.11 -4.71
N ALA A 41 12.94 -6.72 -4.58
CA ALA A 41 13.47 -7.66 -5.57
C ALA A 41 12.64 -8.95 -5.73
N ARG A 42 11.70 -9.21 -4.81
CA ARG A 42 10.80 -10.37 -4.85
C ARG A 42 9.45 -10.04 -5.49
N GLY A 43 9.24 -8.80 -5.92
CA GLY A 43 8.01 -8.35 -6.57
C GLY A 43 6.88 -7.98 -5.62
N TRP A 44 7.16 -7.87 -4.31
CA TRP A 44 6.20 -7.27 -3.38
C TRP A 44 6.18 -5.76 -3.55
N ILE A 45 4.98 -5.20 -3.64
CA ILE A 45 4.74 -3.78 -3.86
C ILE A 45 4.07 -3.21 -2.63
N THR A 46 4.47 -2.00 -2.22
CA THR A 46 3.80 -1.25 -1.16
C THR A 46 3.12 -0.02 -1.74
N GLY A 47 2.11 0.48 -1.04
CA GLY A 47 1.44 1.71 -1.44
C GLY A 47 0.16 1.94 -0.68
N THR A 48 -0.80 2.56 -1.34
CA THR A 48 -2.10 2.87 -0.78
C THR A 48 -3.23 2.53 -1.74
N VAL A 49 -4.38 2.21 -1.19
CA VAL A 49 -5.66 2.10 -1.91
C VAL A 49 -6.65 3.08 -1.32
N ARG A 50 -7.57 3.58 -2.14
CA ARG A 50 -8.69 4.40 -1.66
C ARG A 50 -9.83 3.49 -1.24
N ALA A 51 -10.34 3.71 -0.03
CA ALA A 51 -11.48 2.94 0.50
C ALA A 51 -12.83 3.40 -0.08
N THR A 52 -12.92 4.64 -0.55
CA THR A 52 -14.15 5.25 -1.09
C THR A 52 -13.83 6.21 -2.24
N ALA A 53 -14.85 6.55 -3.03
CA ALA A 53 -14.75 7.52 -4.13
C ALA A 53 -14.63 8.98 -3.67
N ASP A 54 -14.93 9.27 -2.40
CA ASP A 54 -15.00 10.65 -1.90
C ASP A 54 -13.63 11.32 -1.91
N THR A 55 -13.61 12.63 -2.15
CA THR A 55 -12.36 13.40 -2.24
C THR A 55 -11.62 13.54 -0.90
N ILE A 56 -12.29 13.26 0.22
CA ILE A 56 -11.70 13.16 1.57
C ILE A 56 -11.20 11.73 1.84
N ALA A 57 -11.12 10.87 0.80
CA ALA A 57 -10.82 9.44 0.92
C ALA A 57 -9.66 9.15 1.87
N THR A 58 -9.93 8.24 2.80
CA THR A 58 -8.90 7.58 3.59
C THR A 58 -8.09 6.70 2.64
N ASN A 59 -6.87 7.12 2.34
CA ASN A 59 -5.88 6.26 1.71
C ASN A 59 -5.45 5.22 2.76
N LEU A 60 -5.71 3.95 2.47
CA LEU A 60 -5.36 2.84 3.34
C LEU A 60 -4.04 2.23 2.88
N PRO A 61 -3.05 2.06 3.77
CA PRO A 61 -1.83 1.35 3.46
C PRO A 61 -2.11 -0.07 2.98
N ALA A 62 -1.48 -0.44 1.86
CA ALA A 62 -1.69 -1.71 1.21
C ALA A 62 -0.37 -2.29 0.69
N VAL A 63 -0.39 -3.60 0.46
CA VAL A 63 0.64 -4.32 -0.27
C VAL A 63 0.03 -5.14 -1.39
N TRP A 64 0.77 -5.29 -2.49
CA TRP A 64 0.45 -6.27 -3.52
C TRP A 64 1.50 -7.38 -3.50
N ASP A 65 1.01 -8.61 -3.49
CA ASP A 65 1.88 -9.78 -3.60
C ASP A 65 2.44 -9.95 -5.02
N PRO A 66 3.46 -10.81 -5.24
CA PRO A 66 4.06 -11.00 -6.56
C PRO A 66 3.12 -11.57 -7.63
N ARG A 67 1.91 -12.00 -7.25
CA ARG A 67 0.84 -12.46 -8.13
C ARG A 67 -0.24 -11.38 -8.31
N ASP A 68 0.07 -10.15 -7.93
CA ASP A 68 -0.78 -8.95 -7.97
C ASP A 68 -2.00 -9.00 -7.02
N GLY A 69 -1.98 -9.88 -6.02
CA GLY A 69 -3.01 -9.94 -4.99
C GLY A 69 -2.91 -8.75 -4.04
N LEU A 70 -4.00 -7.97 -3.90
CA LEU A 70 -4.10 -6.84 -2.99
C LEU A 70 -4.34 -7.31 -1.55
N HIS A 71 -3.55 -6.80 -0.62
CA HIS A 71 -3.75 -7.00 0.81
C HIS A 71 -3.71 -5.66 1.56
N ARG A 72 -4.77 -5.41 2.32
CA ARG A 72 -4.93 -4.20 3.13
C ARG A 72 -4.28 -4.38 4.51
N LEU A 73 -3.32 -3.53 4.85
CA LEU A 73 -2.54 -3.70 6.08
C LEU A 73 -3.37 -3.51 7.35
N ASP A 74 -4.43 -2.70 7.30
CA ASP A 74 -5.38 -2.54 8.41
C ASP A 74 -6.24 -3.78 8.66
N THR A 75 -6.32 -4.69 7.69
CA THR A 75 -7.04 -5.97 7.82
C THR A 75 -6.12 -7.16 8.10
N MET A 76 -4.83 -7.05 7.74
CA MET A 76 -3.85 -8.11 7.93
C MET A 76 -3.24 -8.10 9.33
N LEU A 77 -3.15 -6.93 9.96
CA LEU A 77 -2.42 -6.74 11.20
C LEU A 77 -3.37 -6.74 12.39
N ASP A 78 -3.04 -7.54 13.40
CA ASP A 78 -3.68 -7.46 14.72
C ASP A 78 -3.08 -6.29 15.49
N LEU A 79 -3.70 -5.12 15.37
CA LEU A 79 -3.26 -3.89 16.02
C LEU A 79 -4.02 -3.68 17.35
N PRO A 80 -3.38 -3.08 18.37
CA PRO A 80 -4.08 -2.66 19.57
C PRO A 80 -5.27 -1.75 19.25
N GLU A 81 -6.32 -1.82 20.05
CA GLU A 81 -7.49 -0.96 19.89
C GLU A 81 -7.10 0.53 19.83
N GLY A 82 -7.68 1.27 18.88
CA GLY A 82 -7.35 2.68 18.65
C GLY A 82 -6.05 2.94 17.89
N SER A 83 -5.33 1.88 17.49
CA SER A 83 -4.16 1.98 16.63
C SER A 83 -4.51 1.83 15.15
N THR A 84 -3.83 2.57 14.29
CA THR A 84 -3.99 2.49 12.83
C THR A 84 -2.64 2.51 12.13
N VAL A 85 -2.54 1.80 10.99
CA VAL A 85 -1.39 1.94 10.09
C VAL A 85 -1.52 3.29 9.38
N GLN A 86 -0.54 4.16 9.57
CA GLN A 86 -0.47 5.45 8.87
C GLN A 86 0.21 5.32 7.51
N SER A 87 1.34 4.62 7.46
CA SER A 87 2.14 4.48 6.24
C SER A 87 3.00 3.22 6.25
N VAL A 88 3.37 2.78 5.05
CA VAL A 88 4.51 1.90 4.82
C VAL A 88 5.69 2.80 4.46
N ASP A 89 6.69 2.85 5.34
CA ASP A 89 7.85 3.72 5.15
C ASP A 89 8.91 3.05 4.26
N ALA A 90 9.00 1.71 4.27
CA ALA A 90 9.92 0.95 3.41
C ALA A 90 9.53 -0.54 3.30
N ILE A 91 10.01 -1.19 2.24
CA ILE A 91 10.09 -2.65 2.13
C ILE A 91 11.53 -3.07 1.78
N ASN A 92 12.00 -4.18 2.34
CA ASN A 92 13.31 -4.75 1.98
C ASN A 92 13.17 -6.10 1.24
N ASP A 93 14.29 -6.62 0.74
CA ASP A 93 14.35 -7.88 -0.04
C ASP A 93 14.13 -9.15 0.80
N HIS A 94 13.99 -9.01 2.12
CA HIS A 94 13.55 -10.08 3.01
C HIS A 94 12.03 -10.06 3.22
N ASN A 95 11.28 -9.27 2.44
CA ASN A 95 9.84 -9.06 2.59
C ASN A 95 9.45 -8.49 3.97
N GLN A 96 10.32 -7.65 4.54
CA GLN A 96 10.02 -6.94 5.77
C GLN A 96 9.55 -5.53 5.45
N LEU A 97 8.42 -5.15 6.05
CA LEU A 97 7.86 -3.81 5.99
C LEU A 97 8.30 -3.02 7.21
N LEU A 98 8.72 -1.78 7.01
CA LEU A 98 8.77 -0.77 8.07
C LEU A 98 7.47 0.03 8.03
N LEU A 99 6.66 -0.10 9.07
CA LEU A 99 5.36 0.55 9.18
C LEU A 99 5.40 1.68 10.20
N ARG A 100 4.59 2.71 9.95
CA ARG A 100 4.27 3.74 10.93
C ARG A 100 2.87 3.52 11.47
N ILE A 101 2.77 3.35 12.78
CA ILE A 101 1.51 3.10 13.49
C ILE A 101 1.18 4.32 14.35
N SER A 102 -0.07 4.77 14.33
CA SER A 102 -0.58 5.80 15.23
C SER A 102 -1.50 5.20 16.25
N ASP A 103 -1.20 5.41 17.53
CA ASP A 103 -2.09 5.16 18.64
C ASP A 103 -2.72 6.50 19.05
N THR A 104 -4.01 6.64 18.75
CA THR A 104 -4.73 7.89 18.99
C THR A 104 -5.00 8.11 20.47
N ALA A 105 -5.23 7.04 21.23
CA ALA A 105 -5.53 7.10 22.66
C ALA A 105 -4.28 7.49 23.47
N ALA A 106 -3.12 6.95 23.09
CA ALA A 106 -1.84 7.28 23.72
C ALA A 106 -1.15 8.51 23.12
N HIS A 107 -1.73 9.15 22.09
CA HIS A 107 -1.12 10.24 21.31
C HIS A 107 0.31 9.93 20.87
N ARG A 108 0.53 8.71 20.36
CA ARG A 108 1.87 8.18 20.06
C ARG A 108 1.94 7.66 18.65
N THR A 109 3.09 7.87 18.02
CA THR A 109 3.47 7.20 16.77
C THR A 109 4.62 6.23 17.04
N THR A 110 4.54 5.02 16.51
CA THR A 110 5.57 3.99 16.62
C THR A 110 5.96 3.44 15.25
N ALA A 111 7.18 2.95 15.16
CA ALA A 111 7.64 2.18 14.01
C ALA A 111 7.55 0.68 14.35
N LEU A 112 6.99 -0.10 13.44
CA LEU A 112 6.85 -1.56 13.57
C LEU A 112 7.47 -2.23 12.33
N VAL A 113 8.23 -3.30 12.54
CA VAL A 113 8.70 -4.15 11.45
C VAL A 113 7.81 -5.38 11.36
N VAL A 114 7.23 -5.63 10.19
CA VAL A 114 6.37 -6.79 9.93
C VAL A 114 6.97 -7.65 8.82
N GLN A 115 6.92 -8.96 8.99
CA GLN A 115 7.32 -9.94 7.98
C GLN A 115 6.10 -10.34 7.13
N LEU A 116 6.20 -10.21 5.80
CA LEU A 116 5.23 -10.78 4.87
C LEU A 116 5.57 -12.25 4.61
N VAL A 117 4.54 -13.09 4.50
CA VAL A 117 4.63 -14.55 4.31
C VAL A 117 4.19 -14.97 2.91
#